data_AF-A0A1B6LD84-F1
#
_entry.id   AF-A0A1B6LD84-F1
#
_cell.length_a   1.000
_cell.length_b   1.000
_cell.length_c   1.000
_cell.angle_alpha   90.00
_cell.angle_beta   90.00
_cell.angle_gamma   90.00
#
_symmetry.space_group_name_H-M   'P 1'
#
loop_
_entity.id
_entity.type
_entity.pdbx_description
1 polymer ?
#
loop_
_entity_poly.entity_id
_entity_poly.type
_entity_poly.pdbx_seq_one_letter_code
_entity_poly.pdbx_strand_id
1 'polypeptide(L)'
;IILVCSCSGLLTLTTTSHKQINNANVSEQESGQKERFPMKNLSSKTIQSHSFIEGSIICPAKELQLKPTLIGGQCFRWKQLLDESGSGECVKWRGVFKHHIWTLSQSSDQLLYKVLLNCPPKISKGQETSLNPNSNSQVKDAEYFENLLKDYFRLNENLESLYSYWSAQDPNFEESATKFYGIRMLQQDPVENI
;
A
#
# COMPACT_ATOMS: atom_id res chain seq x y z
N ILE A 1 7.89 -21.61 21.45
CA ILE A 1 9.17 -22.36 21.44
C ILE A 1 9.38 -22.87 20.03
N ILE A 2 10.02 -22.06 19.18
CA ILE A 2 10.32 -22.41 17.79
C ILE A 2 11.81 -22.75 17.77
N LEU A 3 12.12 -24.02 17.49
CA LEU A 3 13.47 -24.51 17.31
C LEU A 3 14.05 -23.93 16.01
N VAL A 4 15.16 -23.22 16.13
CA VAL A 4 16.02 -22.78 15.01
C VAL A 4 16.90 -23.96 14.60
N CYS A 5 16.73 -24.45 13.38
CA CYS A 5 17.65 -25.43 12.79
C CYS A 5 18.74 -24.68 12.01
N SER A 6 19.95 -24.66 12.59
CA SER A 6 21.17 -24.17 11.95
C SER A 6 21.77 -25.28 11.09
N CYS A 7 22.09 -24.99 9.83
CA CYS A 7 22.98 -25.85 9.05
C CYS A 7 23.84 -25.00 8.12
N SER A 8 25.06 -24.75 8.57
CA SER A 8 26.19 -24.21 7.83
C SER A 8 26.69 -25.25 6.82
N GLY A 9 26.97 -24.84 5.60
CA GLY A 9 27.58 -25.70 4.57
C GLY A 9 28.18 -24.86 3.45
N LEU A 10 29.48 -24.57 3.59
CA LEU A 10 30.32 -23.90 2.59
C LEU A 10 30.81 -24.94 1.57
N LEU A 11 30.69 -24.67 0.27
CA LEU A 11 31.55 -25.29 -0.76
C LEU A 11 31.66 -24.39 -1.99
N THR A 12 32.88 -23.97 -2.26
CA THR A 12 33.40 -23.33 -3.48
C THR A 12 34.17 -24.42 -4.26
N LEU A 13 34.27 -24.56 -5.59
CA LEU A 13 34.72 -23.69 -6.68
C LEU A 13 34.53 -24.48 -8.02
N THR A 14 34.45 -23.76 -9.14
CA THR A 14 35.24 -23.93 -10.40
C THR A 14 34.45 -23.76 -11.71
N THR A 15 35.06 -22.95 -12.57
CA THR A 15 34.74 -22.54 -13.94
C THR A 15 35.16 -23.59 -14.98
N THR A 16 34.49 -23.72 -16.14
CA THR A 16 35.10 -23.93 -17.50
C THR A 16 34.02 -23.95 -18.60
N SER A 17 34.42 -23.46 -19.78
CA SER A 17 33.65 -23.07 -20.97
C SER A 17 33.53 -24.16 -22.07
N HIS A 18 32.43 -24.07 -22.85
CA HIS A 18 32.19 -24.43 -24.27
C HIS A 18 32.77 -25.71 -24.94
N LYS A 19 31.88 -26.50 -25.57
CA LYS A 19 31.81 -26.68 -27.05
C LYS A 19 30.58 -27.51 -27.52
N GLN A 20 30.00 -27.08 -28.64
CA GLN A 20 28.95 -27.72 -29.43
C GLN A 20 29.45 -28.99 -30.18
N ILE A 21 28.51 -29.84 -30.64
CA ILE A 21 28.35 -30.34 -32.04
C ILE A 21 27.06 -31.21 -32.14
N ASN A 22 26.09 -30.76 -32.96
CA ASN A 22 25.28 -31.38 -34.05
C ASN A 22 25.11 -32.93 -34.09
N ASN A 23 24.08 -33.59 -34.65
CA ASN A 23 22.94 -33.28 -35.54
C ASN A 23 22.09 -34.57 -35.61
N ALA A 24 20.76 -34.51 -35.77
CA ALA A 24 19.99 -35.48 -36.57
C ALA A 24 18.59 -34.94 -36.89
N ASN A 25 18.31 -34.84 -38.19
CA ASN A 25 17.06 -34.43 -38.83
C ASN A 25 15.96 -35.48 -38.71
N VAL A 26 14.71 -35.05 -38.54
CA VAL A 26 13.55 -35.68 -39.21
C VAL A 26 12.66 -34.56 -39.76
N SER A 27 12.45 -34.63 -41.06
CA SER A 27 11.59 -33.80 -41.89
C SER A 27 10.21 -34.46 -42.01
N GLU A 28 9.14 -33.70 -41.77
CA GLU A 28 7.83 -33.96 -42.37
C GLU A 28 7.13 -32.61 -42.61
N GLN A 29 6.77 -32.40 -43.88
CA GLN A 29 5.96 -31.28 -44.37
C GLN A 29 4.52 -31.77 -44.53
N GLU A 30 3.55 -30.92 -44.18
CA GLU A 30 2.25 -30.68 -44.87
C GLU A 30 1.40 -29.82 -43.93
N SER A 31 1.10 -28.55 -44.19
CA SER A 31 0.13 -27.98 -45.14
C SER A 31 -0.99 -27.28 -44.34
N GLY A 32 -1.42 -26.10 -44.78
CA GLY A 32 -2.73 -25.55 -44.40
C GLY A 32 -2.80 -24.54 -43.24
N GLN A 33 -3.19 -23.31 -43.62
CA GLN A 33 -3.91 -22.30 -42.82
C GLN A 33 -3.13 -21.44 -41.81
N LYS A 34 -2.73 -20.27 -42.33
CA LYS A 34 -2.39 -19.06 -41.59
C LYS A 34 -3.67 -18.48 -40.95
N GLU A 35 -4.08 -19.02 -39.82
CA GLU A 35 -5.07 -18.37 -38.93
C GLU A 35 -4.40 -17.14 -38.30
N ARG A 36 -4.60 -15.98 -38.96
CA ARG A 36 -4.46 -14.67 -38.33
C ARG A 36 -5.39 -14.64 -37.12
N PHE A 37 -4.85 -14.84 -35.93
CA PHE A 37 -5.59 -14.47 -34.72
C PHE A 37 -5.89 -12.96 -34.80
N PRO A 38 -7.17 -12.54 -34.81
CA PRO A 38 -7.49 -11.13 -34.77
C PRO A 38 -7.06 -10.62 -33.40
N MET A 39 -6.05 -9.73 -33.39
CA MET A 39 -5.84 -8.84 -32.25
C MET A 39 -7.15 -8.09 -32.04
N LYS A 40 -7.90 -8.48 -31.02
CA LYS A 40 -9.02 -7.69 -30.52
C LYS A 40 -8.39 -6.40 -30.03
N ASN A 41 -8.63 -5.35 -30.82
CA ASN A 41 -8.19 -3.98 -30.59
C ASN A 41 -8.47 -3.65 -29.13
N LEU A 42 -7.41 -3.42 -28.35
CA LEU A 42 -7.52 -3.02 -26.96
C LEU A 42 -8.10 -1.61 -26.98
N SER A 43 -9.43 -1.55 -26.96
CA SER A 43 -10.24 -0.34 -26.89
C SER A 43 -9.56 0.64 -25.96
N SER A 44 -9.25 1.81 -26.52
CA SER A 44 -8.79 3.03 -25.89
C SER A 44 -9.02 3.01 -24.37
N LYS A 45 -7.92 2.94 -23.60
CA LYS A 45 -7.94 3.23 -22.16
C LYS A 45 -8.56 4.61 -22.01
N THR A 46 -9.84 4.66 -21.66
CA THR A 46 -10.48 5.87 -21.16
C THR A 46 -9.64 6.30 -19.98
N ILE A 47 -8.97 7.44 -20.08
CA ILE A 47 -8.32 8.09 -18.94
C ILE A 47 -9.48 8.44 -18.01
N GLN A 48 -9.81 7.55 -17.07
CA GLN A 48 -10.75 7.87 -16.00
C GLN A 48 -10.09 9.01 -15.21
N SER A 49 -10.57 10.23 -15.42
CA SER A 49 -10.17 11.38 -14.61
C SER A 49 -10.76 11.18 -13.21
N HIS A 50 -10.06 10.39 -12.39
CA HIS A 50 -10.43 10.24 -10.99
C HIS A 50 -10.08 11.54 -10.26
N SER A 51 -11.09 12.21 -9.72
CA SER A 51 -10.87 13.26 -8.73
C SER A 51 -10.29 12.66 -7.46
N PHE A 52 -9.47 13.42 -6.75
CA PHE A 52 -8.90 13.01 -5.47
C PHE A 52 -9.04 14.14 -4.44
N ILE A 53 -9.03 13.76 -3.18
CA ILE A 53 -8.86 14.68 -2.04
C ILE A 53 -7.51 14.37 -1.42
N GLU A 54 -6.78 15.41 -1.04
CA GLU A 54 -5.50 15.29 -0.37
C GLU A 54 -5.45 16.19 0.86
N GLY A 55 -4.61 15.80 1.81
CA GLY A 55 -4.40 16.55 3.05
C GLY A 55 -3.21 16.01 3.81
N SER A 56 -2.92 16.63 4.94
CA SER A 56 -1.86 16.20 5.85
C SER A 56 -2.31 16.27 7.30
N ILE A 57 -1.78 15.34 8.10
CA ILE A 57 -2.01 15.26 9.53
C ILE A 57 -0.65 15.41 10.21
N ILE A 58 -0.55 16.30 11.19
CA ILE A 58 0.65 16.41 12.02
C ILE A 58 0.78 15.11 12.81
N CYS A 59 1.83 14.36 12.52
CA CYS A 59 2.05 13.04 13.08
C CYS A 59 3.56 12.73 13.06
N PRO A 60 4.26 12.91 14.19
CA PRO A 60 5.69 12.60 14.27
C PRO A 60 5.92 11.09 14.13
N ALA A 61 7.13 10.72 13.68
CA ALA A 61 7.50 9.31 13.48
C ALA A 61 7.40 8.46 14.76
N LYS A 62 7.56 9.07 15.95
CA LYS A 62 7.36 8.43 17.26
C LYS A 62 5.92 7.99 17.49
N GLU A 63 4.97 8.73 16.95
CA GLU A 63 3.55 8.44 17.08
C GLU A 63 3.09 7.45 16.02
N LEU A 64 3.65 7.47 14.81
CA LEU A 64 3.30 6.51 13.76
C LEU A 64 4.47 6.23 12.81
N GLN A 65 4.76 4.97 12.58
CA GLN A 65 5.58 4.50 11.47
C GLN A 65 4.74 3.63 10.54
N LEU A 66 4.58 4.06 9.28
CA LEU A 66 3.73 3.34 8.31
C LEU A 66 4.23 1.92 8.02
N LYS A 67 5.55 1.74 7.81
CA LYS A 67 6.10 0.44 7.41
C LYS A 67 5.82 -0.69 8.41
N PRO A 68 6.24 -0.60 9.69
CA PRO A 68 5.96 -1.65 10.66
C PRO A 68 4.46 -1.77 10.98
N THR A 69 3.71 -0.66 10.96
CA THR A 69 2.26 -0.69 11.19
C THR A 69 1.56 -1.45 10.06
N LEU A 70 1.79 -1.10 8.79
CA LEU A 70 1.05 -1.69 7.66
C LEU A 70 1.52 -3.09 7.27
N ILE A 71 2.79 -3.45 7.53
CA ILE A 71 3.35 -4.78 7.23
C ILE A 71 3.34 -5.71 8.46
N GLY A 72 3.05 -5.21 9.65
CA GLY A 72 3.11 -5.95 10.93
C GLY A 72 2.09 -7.09 11.10
N GLY A 73 1.48 -7.59 10.02
CA GLY A 73 0.56 -8.72 10.04
C GLY A 73 -0.87 -8.38 10.48
N GLN A 74 -1.13 -7.15 10.89
CA GLN A 74 -2.49 -6.70 11.23
C GLN A 74 -3.36 -6.44 10.00
N CYS A 75 -2.77 -6.06 8.86
CA CYS A 75 -3.53 -5.79 7.64
C CYS A 75 -2.81 -6.29 6.39
N PHE A 76 -3.58 -6.68 5.37
CA PHE A 76 -3.05 -7.23 4.10
C PHE A 76 -3.44 -6.40 2.87
N ARG A 77 -4.22 -5.34 3.07
CA ARG A 77 -4.80 -4.50 1.98
C ARG A 77 -3.90 -3.35 1.56
N TRP A 78 -2.68 -3.27 2.10
CA TRP A 78 -1.72 -2.21 1.82
C TRP A 78 -0.54 -2.75 1.01
N LYS A 79 -0.14 -2.00 -0.01
CA LYS A 79 1.02 -2.27 -0.85
C LYS A 79 1.95 -1.08 -0.87
N GLN A 80 3.24 -1.35 -0.69
CA GLN A 80 4.28 -0.35 -0.86
C GLN A 80 4.42 -0.01 -2.35
N LEU A 81 4.41 1.27 -2.68
CA LEU A 81 4.74 1.81 -3.98
C LEU A 81 6.16 2.36 -3.93
N LEU A 82 6.99 1.94 -4.89
CA LEU A 82 8.34 2.45 -5.05
C LEU A 82 8.28 3.73 -5.87
N ASP A 83 9.05 4.75 -5.47
CA ASP A 83 9.24 5.93 -6.32
C ASP A 83 10.07 5.51 -7.55
N GLU A 84 9.57 5.86 -8.74
CA GLU A 84 10.23 5.59 -10.03
C GLU A 84 11.59 6.30 -10.15
N SER A 85 11.82 7.32 -9.32
CA SER A 85 13.06 8.11 -9.28
C SER A 85 14.23 7.41 -8.57
N GLY A 86 14.03 6.23 -7.99
CA GLY A 86 15.12 5.40 -7.43
C GLY A 86 15.82 5.95 -6.18
N SER A 87 15.47 7.16 -5.71
CA SER A 87 16.08 7.79 -4.53
C SER A 87 15.60 7.17 -3.21
N GLY A 88 14.51 6.40 -3.22
CA GLY A 88 13.97 5.73 -2.03
C GLY A 88 13.46 6.70 -0.94
N GLU A 89 13.38 7.99 -1.28
CA GLU A 89 13.24 9.07 -0.29
C GLU A 89 11.79 9.28 0.16
N CYS A 90 10.79 8.94 -0.66
CA CYS A 90 9.38 9.04 -0.31
C CYS A 90 8.62 7.73 -0.60
N VAL A 91 8.70 6.78 0.33
CA VAL A 91 7.92 5.55 0.21
C VAL A 91 6.42 5.85 0.35
N LYS A 92 5.66 5.54 -0.70
CA LYS A 92 4.20 5.62 -0.70
C LYS A 92 3.58 4.27 -0.41
N TRP A 93 2.40 4.28 0.19
CA TRP A 93 1.61 3.11 0.51
C TRP A 93 0.24 3.27 -0.12
N ARG A 94 -0.18 2.31 -0.93
CA ARG A 94 -1.53 2.29 -1.48
C ARG A 94 -2.32 1.16 -0.86
N GLY A 95 -3.52 1.46 -0.40
CA GLY A 95 -4.40 0.46 0.18
C GLY A 95 -5.85 0.85 0.12
N VAL A 96 -6.69 -0.04 0.64
CA VAL A 96 -8.13 0.16 0.71
C VAL A 96 -8.58 -0.05 2.14
N PHE A 97 -9.30 0.92 2.69
CA PHE A 97 -10.03 0.79 3.94
C PHE A 97 -11.27 1.68 3.90
N LYS A 98 -12.34 1.28 4.58
CA LYS A 98 -13.62 2.02 4.61
C LYS A 98 -14.15 2.35 3.21
N HIS A 99 -14.01 1.41 2.27
CA HIS A 99 -14.44 1.51 0.87
C HIS A 99 -13.74 2.57 0.01
N HIS A 100 -12.64 3.17 0.49
CA HIS A 100 -11.89 4.18 -0.25
C HIS A 100 -10.49 3.68 -0.59
N ILE A 101 -9.96 4.12 -1.73
CA ILE A 101 -8.56 3.86 -2.12
C ILE A 101 -7.72 5.01 -1.58
N TRP A 102 -6.76 4.66 -0.73
CA TRP A 102 -5.85 5.58 -0.08
C TRP A 102 -4.46 5.45 -0.65
N THR A 103 -3.77 6.59 -0.76
CA THR A 103 -2.32 6.65 -0.93
C THR A 103 -1.77 7.46 0.24
N LEU A 104 -0.90 6.85 1.03
CA LEU A 104 -0.28 7.44 2.21
C LEU A 104 1.22 7.60 1.97
N SER A 105 1.80 8.66 2.50
CA SER A 105 3.25 8.84 2.60
C SER A 105 3.56 9.58 3.89
N GLN A 106 4.77 9.39 4.41
CA GLN A 106 5.23 10.10 5.60
C GLN A 106 6.40 11.01 5.26
N SER A 107 6.36 12.20 5.86
CA SER A 107 7.52 13.06 6.05
C SER A 107 8.02 12.90 7.51
N SER A 108 8.94 13.76 7.97
CA SER A 108 9.45 13.68 9.35
C SER A 108 8.34 13.81 10.41
N ASP A 109 7.42 14.76 10.20
CA ASP A 109 6.43 15.18 11.20
C ASP A 109 4.99 15.20 10.67
N GLN A 110 4.77 14.69 9.47
CA GLN A 110 3.47 14.69 8.83
C GLN A 110 3.15 13.36 8.17
N LEU A 111 1.91 12.92 8.33
CA LEU A 111 1.27 11.90 7.52
C LEU A 111 0.50 12.59 6.39
N LEU A 112 0.95 12.36 5.16
CA LEU A 112 0.29 12.87 3.97
C LEU A 112 -0.65 11.79 3.43
N TYR A 113 -1.84 12.19 3.03
CA TYR A 113 -2.82 11.26 2.46
C TYR A 113 -3.44 11.80 1.18
N LYS A 114 -3.82 10.87 0.31
CA LYS A 114 -4.59 11.11 -0.90
C LYS A 114 -5.67 10.03 -1.04
N VAL A 115 -6.92 10.46 -1.16
CA VAL A 115 -8.08 9.59 -1.31
C VAL A 115 -8.60 9.69 -2.73
N LEU A 116 -8.75 8.54 -3.39
CA LEU A 116 -9.40 8.47 -4.69
C LEU A 116 -10.91 8.57 -4.51
N LEU A 117 -11.53 9.55 -5.17
CA LEU A 117 -12.98 9.64 -5.22
C LEU A 117 -13.48 8.81 -6.41
N ASN A 118 -14.28 7.79 -6.12
CA ASN A 118 -15.05 7.12 -7.15
C ASN A 118 -16.24 8.02 -7.51
N CYS A 119 -16.06 8.90 -8.48
CA CYS A 119 -17.18 9.49 -9.19
C CYS A 119 -17.71 8.43 -10.17
N PRO A 120 -18.89 7.81 -9.95
CA PRO A 120 -19.54 7.13 -11.05
C PRO A 120 -19.76 8.17 -12.17
N PRO A 121 -19.57 7.83 -13.46
CA PRO A 121 -20.00 8.70 -14.53
C PRO A 121 -21.49 9.00 -14.31
N LYS A 122 -21.83 10.29 -14.17
CA LYS A 122 -23.21 10.73 -14.03
C LYS A 122 -23.96 10.35 -15.29
N ILE A 123 -24.58 9.16 -15.32
CA ILE A 123 -25.65 8.88 -16.27
C ILE A 123 -26.85 9.63 -15.72
N SER A 124 -26.96 10.89 -16.11
CA SER A 124 -28.09 11.76 -15.83
C SER A 124 -29.35 11.16 -16.46
N LYS A 125 -30.13 10.45 -15.65
CA LYS A 125 -31.58 10.38 -15.86
C LYS A 125 -32.25 11.13 -14.72
N GLY A 126 -32.55 12.40 -15.03
CA GLY A 126 -33.59 13.24 -14.42
C GLY A 126 -33.86 13.06 -12.93
N GLN A 127 -33.04 13.69 -12.10
CA GLN A 127 -33.55 14.27 -10.87
C GLN A 127 -32.77 15.56 -10.60
N GLU A 128 -33.42 16.67 -10.88
CA GLU A 128 -32.94 18.01 -10.62
C GLU A 128 -32.98 18.25 -9.11
N THR A 129 -31.84 18.01 -8.46
CA THR A 129 -31.50 18.74 -7.23
C THR A 129 -30.37 19.68 -7.61
N SER A 130 -30.70 20.97 -7.70
CA SER A 130 -29.77 22.07 -7.89
C SER A 130 -28.67 22.01 -6.82
N LEU A 131 -27.46 21.63 -7.24
CA LEU A 131 -26.27 21.63 -6.39
C LEU A 131 -25.51 22.93 -6.65
N ASN A 132 -25.64 23.88 -5.72
CA ASN A 132 -24.75 25.03 -5.62
C ASN A 132 -23.33 24.53 -5.30
N PRO A 133 -22.30 24.88 -6.09
CA PRO A 133 -20.91 24.59 -5.75
C PRO A 133 -20.44 25.61 -4.69
N ASN A 134 -21.00 25.52 -3.48
CA ASN A 134 -20.53 26.31 -2.35
C ASN A 134 -19.27 25.65 -1.78
N SER A 135 -18.23 26.46 -1.58
CA SER A 135 -16.92 26.16 -0.98
C SER A 135 -16.94 25.34 0.31
N ASN A 136 -18.09 25.18 0.96
CA ASN A 136 -18.28 24.39 2.18
C ASN A 136 -18.26 22.86 1.96
N SER A 137 -18.47 22.35 0.74
CA SER A 137 -18.53 20.89 0.53
C SER A 137 -17.14 20.24 0.61
N GLN A 138 -16.13 20.81 -0.06
CA GLN A 138 -14.78 20.23 -0.07
C GLN A 138 -14.10 20.26 1.31
N VAL A 139 -14.36 21.30 2.10
CA VAL A 139 -13.83 21.40 3.48
C VAL A 139 -14.40 20.29 4.35
N LYS A 140 -15.72 20.03 4.25
CA LYS A 140 -16.38 18.95 4.98
C LYS A 140 -15.87 17.57 4.54
N ASP A 141 -15.62 17.38 3.24
CA ASP A 141 -15.09 16.13 2.73
C ASP A 141 -13.66 15.89 3.25
N ALA A 142 -12.80 16.92 3.22
CA ALA A 142 -11.44 16.83 3.73
C ALA A 142 -11.40 16.49 5.23
N GLU A 143 -12.20 17.17 6.05
CA GLU A 143 -12.36 16.91 7.49
C GLU A 143 -12.87 15.49 7.75
N TYR A 144 -13.86 15.03 6.98
CA TYR A 144 -14.37 13.66 7.07
C TYR A 144 -13.28 12.61 6.82
N PHE A 145 -12.49 12.76 5.75
CA PHE A 145 -11.41 11.83 5.44
C PHE A 145 -10.28 11.89 6.46
N GLU A 146 -9.94 13.08 6.96
CA GLU A 146 -8.96 13.24 8.02
C GLU A 146 -9.36 12.47 9.28
N ASN A 147 -10.61 12.64 9.73
CA ASN A 147 -11.14 11.94 10.90
C ASN A 147 -11.17 10.43 10.70
N LEU A 148 -11.56 9.95 9.51
CA LEU A 148 -11.54 8.52 9.20
C LEU A 148 -10.13 7.93 9.30
N LEU A 149 -9.11 8.68 8.85
CA LEU A 149 -7.72 8.27 8.93
C LEU A 149 -7.20 8.30 10.38
N LYS A 150 -7.57 9.32 11.16
CA LYS A 150 -7.26 9.40 12.59
C LYS A 150 -7.82 8.21 13.36
N ASP A 151 -9.08 7.86 13.11
CA ASP A 151 -9.72 6.72 13.77
C ASP A 151 -9.05 5.39 13.36
N TYR A 152 -8.81 5.20 12.06
CA TYR A 152 -8.17 3.99 11.54
C TYR A 152 -6.80 3.71 12.16
N PHE A 153 -5.97 4.75 12.32
CA PHE A 153 -4.66 4.65 12.99
C PHE A 153 -4.73 4.91 14.51
N ARG A 154 -5.92 5.18 15.08
CA ARG A 154 -6.12 5.55 16.48
C ARG A 154 -5.26 6.73 16.94
N LEU A 155 -5.10 7.75 16.09
CA LEU A 155 -4.22 8.91 16.35
C LEU A 155 -4.68 9.81 17.50
N ASN A 156 -5.89 9.58 18.03
CA ASN A 156 -6.40 10.29 19.20
C ASN A 156 -5.67 9.86 20.50
N GLU A 157 -5.03 8.68 20.50
CA GLU A 157 -4.23 8.19 21.62
C GLU A 157 -2.79 8.66 21.51
N ASN A 158 -2.22 9.18 22.61
CA ASN A 158 -0.82 9.57 22.68
C ASN A 158 0.07 8.32 22.87
N LEU A 159 0.74 7.90 21.80
CA LEU A 159 1.50 6.66 21.81
C LEU A 159 2.77 6.78 22.67
N GLU A 160 3.42 7.94 22.69
CA GLU A 160 4.62 8.15 23.50
C GLU A 160 4.34 8.00 25.01
N SER A 161 3.16 8.43 25.47
CA SER A 161 2.70 8.26 26.85
C SER A 161 2.44 6.79 27.18
N LEU A 162 1.82 6.03 26.27
CA LEU A 162 1.60 4.60 26.43
C LEU A 162 2.91 3.81 26.46
N TYR A 163 3.84 4.13 25.57
CA TYR A 163 5.18 3.56 25.56
C TYR A 163 5.91 3.84 26.88
N SER A 164 5.85 5.08 27.37
CA SER A 164 6.46 5.45 28.65
C SER A 164 5.86 4.65 29.81
N TYR A 165 4.54 4.50 29.83
CA TYR A 165 3.84 3.70 30.84
C TYR A 165 4.24 2.22 30.79
N TRP A 166 4.21 1.59 29.61
CA TRP A 166 4.56 0.17 29.46
C TRP A 166 6.03 -0.11 29.75
N SER A 167 6.95 0.76 29.31
CA SER A 167 8.38 0.65 29.63
C SER A 167 8.65 0.71 31.12
N ALA A 168 7.90 1.55 31.86
CA ALA A 168 8.02 1.60 33.32
C ALA A 168 7.53 0.33 34.04
N GLN A 169 6.67 -0.47 33.39
CA GLN A 169 6.13 -1.70 33.97
C GLN A 169 6.90 -2.96 33.53
N ASP A 170 7.53 -2.96 32.36
CA ASP A 170 8.24 -4.13 31.80
C ASP A 170 9.59 -3.74 31.18
N PRO A 171 10.73 -4.16 31.79
CA PRO A 171 12.06 -3.92 31.23
C PRO A 171 12.29 -4.53 29.84
N ASN A 172 11.63 -5.66 29.51
CA ASN A 172 11.77 -6.25 28.18
C ASN A 172 11.06 -5.39 27.13
N PHE A 173 9.93 -4.80 27.50
CA PHE A 173 9.23 -3.84 26.65
C PHE A 173 10.08 -2.59 26.48
N GLU A 174 10.67 -2.05 27.55
CA GLU A 174 11.57 -0.88 27.47
C GLU A 174 12.71 -1.09 26.47
N GLU A 175 13.41 -2.24 26.54
CA GLU A 175 14.47 -2.55 25.58
C GLU A 175 13.94 -2.60 24.14
N SER A 176 12.78 -3.24 23.93
CA SER A 176 12.16 -3.39 22.62
C SER A 176 11.67 -2.06 22.05
N ALA A 177 11.12 -1.19 22.89
CA ALA A 177 10.58 0.12 22.55
C ALA A 177 11.63 1.07 21.97
N THR A 178 12.92 0.90 22.33
CA THR A 178 14.02 1.66 21.73
C THR A 178 14.20 1.40 20.23
N LYS A 179 13.92 0.16 19.79
CA LYS A 179 14.09 -0.30 18.41
C LYS A 179 12.78 -0.16 17.61
N PHE A 180 11.66 -0.41 18.26
CA PHE A 180 10.33 -0.55 17.64
C PHE A 180 9.36 0.50 18.20
N TYR A 181 9.46 1.73 17.70
CA TYR A 181 8.59 2.85 18.07
C TYR A 181 7.54 3.14 16.99
N GLY A 182 6.51 3.92 17.32
CA GLY A 182 5.50 4.35 16.36
C GLY A 182 4.63 3.22 15.79
N ILE A 183 4.63 2.04 16.43
CA ILE A 183 3.82 0.91 15.99
C ILE A 183 2.44 1.02 16.62
N ARG A 184 1.41 1.14 15.78
CA ARG A 184 0.02 1.27 16.24
C ARG A 184 -0.82 0.06 15.87
N MET A 185 -1.79 -0.25 16.73
CA MET A 185 -2.86 -1.19 16.42
C MET A 185 -3.93 -0.48 15.58
N LEU A 186 -4.23 -1.03 14.41
CA LEU A 186 -5.25 -0.47 13.52
C LEU A 186 -6.67 -0.73 14.07
N GLN A 187 -7.59 0.17 13.73
CA GLN A 187 -9.01 -0.01 13.95
C GLN A 187 -9.67 -0.51 12.65
N GLN A 188 -9.58 -1.81 12.42
CA GLN A 188 -10.16 -2.45 11.25
C GLN A 188 -11.62 -2.87 11.49
N ASP A 189 -12.37 -2.97 10.40
CA ASP A 189 -13.72 -3.54 10.41
C ASP A 189 -13.63 -5.06 10.59
N PRO A 190 -14.40 -5.67 11.52
CA PRO A 190 -14.40 -7.12 11.71
C PRO A 190 -14.63 -7.92 10.43
N VAL A 191 -15.47 -7.43 9.52
CA VAL A 191 -15.81 -8.15 8.27
C VAL A 191 -14.66 -8.11 7.27
N GLU A 192 -13.75 -7.14 7.36
CA GLU A 192 -12.58 -7.05 6.49
C GLU A 192 -11.49 -8.08 6.84
N ASN A 193 -11.58 -8.74 8.00
CA ASN A 193 -10.56 -9.64 8.55
C ASN A 193 -10.99 -11.13 8.61
N ILE A 194 -12.15 -11.50 8.06
CA ILE A 194 -12.67 -12.89 8.02
C ILE A 194 -12.34 -13.57 6.69
#